data_AF-A0A645ILV0-F1
#
_entry.id   AF-A0A645ILV0-F1
#
_cell.length_a   1.000
_cell.length_b   1.000
_cell.length_c   1.000
_cell.angle_alpha   90.00
_cell.angle_beta   90.00
_cell.angle_gamma   90.00
#
_symmetry.space_group_name_H-M   'P 1'
#
loop_
_entity.id
_entity.type
_entity.pdbx_description
1 polymer ?
#
loop_
_entity_poly.entity_id
_entity_poly.type
_entity_poly.pdbx_seq_one_letter_code
_entity_poly.pdbx_strand_id
1 'polypeptide(L)'
;MAVELYTILEDASRAAVTASDEIILDMIRTPSLRQMVALSFQSKEFTQQATFLLDESVYRITMRRLEAKRRSIEQLIRIAEKEGSVANDTTSLLLEKKSLDEEIAKMRKPEHV
;
A
#
# COMPACT_ATOMS: atom_id res chain seq x y z
N MET A 1 -13.09 -5.40 -14.61
CA MET A 1 -12.12 -4.50 -15.27
C MET A 1 -11.01 -4.06 -14.31
N ALA A 2 -11.27 -3.27 -13.27
CA ALA A 2 -10.22 -2.83 -12.34
C ALA A 2 -9.50 -3.99 -11.61
N VAL A 3 -10.26 -5.00 -11.16
CA VAL A 3 -9.70 -6.21 -10.53
C VAL A 3 -8.78 -6.98 -11.49
N GLU A 4 -9.16 -7.10 -12.76
CA GLU A 4 -8.39 -7.82 -13.77
C GLU A 4 -7.06 -7.13 -14.07
N LEU A 5 -7.08 -5.80 -14.22
CA LEU A 5 -5.87 -4.99 -14.39
C LEU A 5 -4.94 -5.10 -13.18
N TYR A 6 -5.51 -5.08 -11.98
CA TYR A 6 -4.74 -5.25 -10.75
C TYR A 6 -4.07 -6.62 -10.67
N THR A 7 -4.79 -7.70 -10.98
CA THR A 7 -4.24 -9.07 -11.01
C THR A 7 -3.10 -9.19 -12.03
N ILE A 8 -3.25 -8.58 -13.22
CA ILE A 8 -2.20 -8.62 -14.25
C ILE A 8 -0.94 -7.90 -13.78
N LEU A 9 -1.07 -6.73 -13.17
CA LEU A 9 0.06 -5.98 -12.62
C LEU A 9 0.73 -6.75 -11.47
N GLU A 10 -0.06 -7.41 -10.63
CA GLU A 10 0.46 -8.25 -9.54
C GLU A 10 1.23 -9.46 -10.08
N ASP A 11 0.68 -10.17 -11.06
CA ASP A 11 1.33 -11.32 -11.67
C ASP A 11 2.62 -10.92 -12.42
N ALA A 12 2.60 -9.80 -13.14
CA ALA A 12 3.78 -9.25 -13.82
C ALA A 12 4.88 -8.87 -12.81
N SER A 13 4.49 -8.24 -11.68
CA SER A 13 5.41 -7.89 -10.60
C SER A 13 6.01 -9.13 -9.93
N ARG A 14 5.21 -10.16 -9.62
CA ARG A 14 5.69 -11.42 -9.04
C ARG A 14 6.65 -12.16 -9.96
N ALA A 15 6.43 -12.08 -11.27
CA ALA A 15 7.29 -12.71 -12.26
C ALA A 15 8.63 -11.97 -12.48
N ALA A 16 8.86 -10.85 -11.78
CA ALA A 16 10.04 -9.98 -11.94
C ALA A 16 10.30 -9.57 -13.39
N VAL A 17 9.24 -9.55 -14.21
CA VAL A 17 9.34 -9.12 -15.59
C VAL A 17 9.38 -7.60 -15.57
N THR A 18 10.46 -7.01 -16.10
CA THR A 18 10.46 -5.60 -16.49
C THR A 18 9.46 -5.47 -17.63
N ALA A 19 8.21 -5.22 -17.28
CA ALA A 19 7.10 -5.35 -18.20
C ALA A 19 7.13 -4.19 -19.20
N SER A 20 7.51 -4.48 -20.44
CA SER A 20 7.21 -3.57 -21.54
C SER A 20 5.70 -3.48 -21.72
N ASP A 21 5.24 -2.41 -22.34
CA ASP A 21 3.83 -2.21 -22.66
C ASP A 21 3.25 -3.42 -23.40
N GLU A 22 4.00 -4.07 -24.30
CA GLU A 22 3.55 -5.27 -25.01
C GLU A 22 3.29 -6.45 -24.07
N ILE A 23 4.16 -6.67 -23.09
CA ILE A 23 4.02 -7.77 -22.12
C ILE A 23 2.75 -7.58 -21.29
N ILE A 24 2.48 -6.37 -20.82
CA ILE A 24 1.25 -6.07 -20.07
C ILE A 24 0.01 -6.29 -20.96
N LEU A 25 0.05 -5.84 -22.22
CA LEU A 25 -1.07 -6.01 -23.14
C LEU A 25 -1.36 -7.49 -23.45
N ASP A 26 -0.33 -8.32 -23.58
CA ASP A 26 -0.46 -9.76 -23.83
C ASP A 26 -1.07 -10.51 -22.63
N MET A 27 -0.83 -10.03 -21.41
CA MET A 27 -1.42 -10.60 -20.20
C MET A 27 -2.92 -10.28 -20.05
N ILE A 28 -3.44 -9.24 -20.73
CA ILE A 28 -4.86 -8.87 -20.68
C ILE A 28 -5.67 -9.81 -21.57
N ARG A 29 -6.48 -10.68 -20.97
CA ARG A 29 -7.33 -11.64 -21.71
C ARG A 29 -8.55 -10.99 -22.34
N THR A 30 -9.12 -9.99 -21.68
CA THR A 30 -10.32 -9.31 -22.16
C THR A 30 -10.00 -8.35 -23.31
N PRO A 31 -10.51 -8.58 -24.55
CA PRO A 31 -10.12 -7.78 -25.72
C PRO A 31 -10.47 -6.30 -25.59
N SER A 32 -11.64 -5.98 -25.04
CA SER A 32 -12.07 -4.59 -24.81
C SER A 32 -11.18 -3.86 -23.81
N LEU A 33 -10.75 -4.56 -22.74
CA LEU A 33 -9.82 -4.02 -21.76
C LEU A 33 -8.44 -3.76 -22.37
N ARG A 34 -7.94 -4.71 -23.17
CA ARG A 34 -6.67 -4.59 -23.87
C ARG A 34 -6.66 -3.38 -24.80
N GLN A 35 -7.74 -3.17 -25.56
CA GLN A 35 -7.87 -2.04 -26.46
C GLN A 35 -7.87 -0.70 -25.71
N MET A 36 -8.59 -0.60 -24.59
CA MET A 36 -8.60 0.62 -23.77
C MET A 36 -7.21 0.94 -23.19
N VAL A 37 -6.51 -0.08 -22.69
CA VAL A 37 -5.15 0.10 -22.14
C VAL A 37 -4.17 0.49 -23.25
N ALA A 38 -4.25 -0.13 -24.43
CA ALA A 38 -3.40 0.24 -25.57
C ALA A 38 -3.61 1.70 -26.02
N LEU A 39 -4.87 2.15 -26.10
CA LEU A 39 -5.19 3.55 -26.41
C LEU A 39 -4.64 4.50 -25.35
N SER A 40 -4.75 4.12 -24.07
CA SER A 40 -4.22 4.90 -22.96
C SER A 40 -2.68 5.02 -22.99
N PHE A 41 -1.98 3.96 -23.38
CA PHE A 41 -0.51 4.02 -23.53
C PHE A 41 -0.10 4.97 -24.67
N GLN A 42 -0.86 4.97 -25.78
CA GLN A 42 -0.62 5.89 -26.90
C GLN A 42 -0.96 7.35 -26.57
N SER A 43 -2.04 7.60 -25.83
CA SER A 43 -2.52 8.95 -25.54
C SER A 43 -1.64 9.71 -24.55
N LYS A 44 -0.84 9.00 -23.74
CA LYS A 44 -0.05 9.56 -22.62
C LYS A 44 -0.89 10.37 -21.61
N GLU A 45 -2.20 10.12 -21.58
CA GLU A 45 -3.16 10.88 -20.77
C GLU A 45 -2.85 10.80 -19.26
N PHE A 46 -2.22 9.70 -18.82
CA PHE A 46 -1.90 9.47 -17.41
C PHE A 46 -0.45 9.82 -17.03
N THR A 47 0.37 10.38 -17.92
CA THR A 47 1.81 10.61 -17.63
C THR A 47 2.10 11.88 -16.83
N GLN A 48 1.18 12.84 -16.80
CA GLN A 48 1.47 14.15 -16.18
C GLN A 48 1.61 14.10 -14.66
N GLN A 49 0.87 13.22 -13.99
CA GLN A 49 0.89 13.08 -12.53
C GLN A 49 1.02 11.62 -12.08
N ALA A 50 1.53 10.74 -12.94
CA ALA A 50 1.67 9.31 -12.64
C ALA A 50 2.40 9.07 -11.32
N THR A 51 3.55 9.73 -11.14
CA THR A 51 4.37 9.62 -9.92
C THR A 51 3.60 10.07 -8.69
N PHE A 52 2.95 11.24 -8.75
CA PHE A 52 2.15 11.76 -7.65
C PHE A 52 1.00 10.80 -7.27
N LEU A 53 0.29 10.25 -8.25
CA LEU A 53 -0.79 9.29 -8.01
C LEU A 53 -0.29 7.99 -7.37
N LEU A 54 0.88 7.50 -7.81
CA LEU A 54 1.52 6.32 -7.22
C LEU A 54 1.99 6.60 -5.80
N ASP A 55 2.65 7.73 -5.56
CA ASP A 55 3.14 8.14 -4.25
C ASP A 55 1.98 8.29 -3.25
N GLU A 56 0.89 8.94 -3.67
CA GLU A 56 -0.33 9.09 -2.86
C GLU A 56 -0.98 7.72 -2.57
N SER A 57 -0.96 6.80 -3.54
CA SER A 57 -1.48 5.44 -3.36
C SER A 57 -0.64 4.64 -2.37
N VAL A 58 0.69 4.70 -2.50
CA VAL A 58 1.65 4.07 -1.57
C VAL A 58 1.49 4.66 -0.18
N TYR A 59 1.38 5.98 -0.07
CA TYR A 59 1.14 6.69 1.19
C TYR A 59 -0.13 6.17 1.88
N ARG A 60 -1.27 6.14 1.17
CA ARG A 60 -2.55 5.67 1.71
C ARG A 60 -2.50 4.21 2.16
N ILE A 61 -1.90 3.32 1.37
CA ILE A 61 -1.77 1.91 1.72
C ILE A 61 -0.91 1.74 2.97
N THR A 62 0.24 2.44 3.02
CA THR A 62 1.16 2.39 4.15
C THR A 62 0.50 2.91 5.42
N MET A 63 -0.17 4.07 5.35
CA MET A 63 -0.91 4.64 6.47
C MET A 63 -1.99 3.71 7.00
N ARG A 64 -2.79 3.09 6.13
CA ARG A 64 -3.81 2.10 6.54
C ARG A 64 -3.19 0.92 7.28
N ARG A 65 -2.06 0.42 6.79
CA ARG A 65 -1.33 -0.70 7.42
C ARG A 65 -0.81 -0.31 8.79
N LEU A 66 -0.17 0.86 8.92
CA LEU A 66 0.35 1.36 10.19
C LEU A 66 -0.77 1.61 11.21
N GLU A 67 -1.87 2.22 10.79
CA GLU A 67 -3.03 2.46 11.66
C GLU A 67 -3.71 1.16 12.10
N ALA A 68 -3.79 0.15 11.22
CA ALA A 68 -4.29 -1.17 11.58
C ALA A 68 -3.39 -1.84 12.63
N LYS A 69 -2.07 -1.77 12.45
CA LYS A 69 -1.10 -2.30 13.41
C LYS A 69 -1.20 -1.58 14.77
N ARG A 70 -1.30 -0.25 14.76
CA ARG A 70 -1.52 0.57 15.96
C ARG A 70 -2.78 0.14 16.73
N ARG A 71 -3.92 -0.04 16.04
CA ARG A 71 -5.16 -0.52 16.66
C ARG A 71 -4.99 -1.91 17.29
N SER A 72 -4.28 -2.81 16.62
CA SER A 72 -3.99 -4.15 17.16
C SER A 72 -3.18 -4.08 18.46
N ILE A 73 -2.15 -3.24 18.51
CA ILE A 73 -1.32 -3.08 19.71
C ILE A 73 -2.10 -2.41 20.84
N GLU A 74 -2.91 -1.38 20.55
CA GLU A 74 -3.80 -0.77 21.54
C GLU A 74 -4.78 -1.79 22.13
N GLN A 75 -5.27 -2.73 21.32
CA GLN A 75 -6.11 -3.82 21.80
C GLN A 75 -5.34 -4.81 22.70
N LEU A 76 -4.12 -5.18 22.33
CA LEU A 76 -3.27 -6.06 23.15
C LEU A 76 -2.91 -5.42 24.49
N ILE A 77 -2.59 -4.13 24.51
CA ILE A 77 -2.33 -3.39 25.75
C ILE A 77 -3.55 -3.43 26.67
N ARG A 78 -4.76 -3.15 26.15
CA ARG A 78 -5.99 -3.21 26.94
C ARG A 78 -6.26 -4.59 27.54
N ILE A 79 -5.95 -5.66 26.79
CA ILE A 79 -6.08 -7.04 27.28
C ILE A 79 -5.08 -7.29 28.40
N ALA A 80 -3.79 -6.93 28.18
CA ALA A 80 -2.73 -7.09 29.17
C ALA A 80 -3.02 -6.33 30.48
N GLU A 81 -3.55 -5.12 30.39
CA GLU A 81 -3.98 -4.31 31.55
C GLU A 81 -5.13 -4.97 32.31
N LYS A 82 -6.10 -5.56 31.60
CA LYS A 82 -7.27 -6.20 32.20
C LYS A 82 -6.94 -7.54 32.87
N GLU A 83 -6.01 -8.30 32.28
CA GLU A 83 -5.62 -9.63 32.75
C GLU A 83 -4.51 -9.61 33.81
N GLY A 84 -3.98 -8.43 34.14
CA GLY A 84 -2.86 -8.30 35.08
C GLY A 84 -1.59 -8.95 34.55
N SER A 85 -1.36 -8.84 33.23
CA SER A 85 -0.20 -9.43 32.56
C SER A 85 1.12 -8.86 33.08
N VAL A 86 2.20 -9.63 32.93
CA VAL A 86 3.54 -9.32 33.46
C VAL A 86 4.02 -7.98 32.89
N ALA A 87 4.54 -7.10 33.75
CA ALA A 87 4.96 -5.74 33.41
C ALA A 87 5.94 -5.65 32.23
N ASN A 88 6.74 -6.71 31.99
CA ASN A 88 7.67 -6.79 30.86
C ASN A 88 6.96 -6.89 29.50
N ASP A 89 5.87 -7.64 29.39
CA ASP A 89 5.14 -7.82 28.13
C ASP A 89 4.38 -6.54 27.77
N THR A 90 3.79 -5.89 28.78
CA THR A 90 3.13 -4.58 28.61
C THR A 90 4.11 -3.49 28.21
N THR A 91 5.34 -3.51 28.75
CA THR A 91 6.39 -2.54 28.40
C THR A 91 6.81 -2.68 26.93
N SER A 92 6.94 -3.91 26.42
CA SER A 92 7.24 -4.16 25.01
C SER A 92 6.18 -3.58 24.08
N LEU A 93 4.90 -3.81 24.37
CA LEU A 93 3.78 -3.29 23.59
C LEU A 93 3.72 -1.75 23.59
N LEU A 94 4.04 -1.12 24.73
CA LEU A 94 4.09 0.34 24.84
C LEU A 94 5.23 0.95 24.01
N LEU A 95 6.40 0.31 23.99
CA LEU A 95 7.52 0.73 23.14
C LEU A 95 7.19 0.58 21.66
N GLU A 96 6.56 -0.53 21.27
CA GLU A 96 6.13 -0.75 19.89
C GLU A 96 5.08 0.29 19.47
N LYS A 97 4.09 0.57 20.33
CA LYS A 97 3.10 1.63 20.09
C LYS A 97 3.77 2.99 19.90
N LYS A 98 4.73 3.35 20.77
CA LYS A 98 5.46 4.62 20.67
C LYS A 98 6.19 4.73 19.32
N SER A 99 6.91 3.68 18.93
CA SER A 99 7.62 3.67 17.64
C SER A 99 6.66 3.83 16.46
N LEU A 100 5.49 3.19 16.50
CA LEU A 100 4.48 3.33 15.44
C LEU A 100 3.85 4.72 15.42
N ASP A 101 3.57 5.30 16.58
CA ASP A 101 3.05 6.66 16.69
C ASP A 101 4.06 7.67 16.08
N GLU A 102 5.35 7.47 16.31
CA GLU A 102 6.42 8.27 15.70
C GLU A 102 6.51 8.09 14.18
N GLU A 103 6.40 6.87 13.68
CA GLU A 103 6.41 6.57 12.24
C GLU A 103 5.19 7.20 11.53
N ILE A 104 4.00 7.06 12.11
CA ILE A 104 2.77 7.68 11.61
C ILE A 104 2.89 9.21 11.64
N ALA A 105 3.46 9.79 12.69
CA ALA A 105 3.65 11.23 12.80
C ALA A 105 4.64 11.75 11.74
N LYS A 106 5.70 11.00 11.42
CA LYS A 106 6.62 11.33 10.33
C LYS A 106 5.91 11.29 8.98
N MET A 107 5.15 10.24 8.71
CA MET A 107 4.38 10.10 7.46
C MET A 107 3.35 11.21 7.27
N ARG A 108 2.72 11.69 8.34
CA ARG A 108 1.73 12.79 8.29
C ARG A 108 2.34 14.18 8.14
N LYS A 109 3.64 14.35 8.43
CA LYS A 109 4.34 15.60 8.17
C LYS A 109 4.78 15.57 6.70
N PRO A 110 4.21 16.42 5.84
CA PRO A 110 4.73 16.53 4.48
C PRO A 110 6.13 17.16 4.59
N GLU A 111 7.17 16.36 4.38
CA GLU A 111 8.41 16.92 3.88
C GLU A 111 8.09 17.36 2.44
N HIS A 112 8.17 18.67 2.18
CA HIS A 112 8.00 19.37 0.89
C HIS A 112 6.58 19.92 0.62
N VAL A 113 6.39 21.18 1.03
CA VAL A 113 5.64 22.19 0.26
C VAL A 113 6.58 22.76 -0.79
#